data_AF-A0A938BUN6-F1
#
_entry.id   AF-A0A938BUN6-F1
#
_cell.length_a   1.000
_cell.length_b   1.000
_cell.length_c   1.000
_cell.angle_alpha   90.00
_cell.angle_beta   90.00
_cell.angle_gamma   90.00
#
_symmetry.space_group_name_H-M   'P 1'
#
loop_
_entity.id
_entity.type
_entity.pdbx_description
1 polymer ?
#
loop_
_entity_poly.entity_id
_entity_poly.type
_entity_poly.pdbx_seq_one_letter_code
_entity_poly.pdbx_strand_id
1 'polypeptide(L)'
;MEKLEVVDSHHHFWDLALGWHDWLVGDPKPFLLGDYTALRRNYLPEDYRTDAFGVDVLATVHVEAECIRSRALDETRWLHEQHESCGMPQAVVAHAWLHDPRLDEQLAAQAQFPLLRGLRSKPLTAQDPHASRPQGAGSLTDPNWLAGMRLLAARDWSWDLRVPFWHLEEAAIIVEKVPELRVVLNHTGLPWDRSEAGLDQWRKGMRALARLPKVFCKISELGLMHQAWTIESNRRVVQEAVEIFGPERCMFASNFPVASLRVAYRAQLLGISNMLTHLNESERRDIFVNNAISFYRIKPFCKLDQRH
;
A
#
# COMPACT_ATOMS: atom_id res chain seq x y z
N MET A 1 -26.55 -3.46 14.18
CA MET A 1 -25.69 -3.46 12.99
C MET A 1 -24.36 -4.02 13.42
N GLU A 2 -23.97 -5.17 12.88
CA GLU A 2 -22.66 -5.78 13.17
C GLU A 2 -21.56 -4.80 12.73
N LYS A 3 -20.58 -4.55 13.60
CA LYS A 3 -19.44 -3.68 13.25
C LYS A 3 -18.57 -4.45 12.27
N LEU A 4 -18.25 -3.83 11.14
CA LEU A 4 -17.33 -4.43 10.16
C LEU A 4 -15.94 -4.47 10.78
N GLU A 5 -15.43 -5.68 11.01
CA GLU A 5 -14.02 -5.93 11.38
C GLU A 5 -13.12 -5.68 10.17
N VAL A 6 -12.00 -5.01 10.37
CA VAL A 6 -11.05 -4.72 9.28
C VAL A 6 -9.60 -4.71 9.77
N VAL A 7 -8.69 -5.15 8.90
CA VAL A 7 -7.27 -4.87 8.98
C VAL A 7 -6.94 -3.88 7.87
N ASP A 8 -6.51 -2.68 8.25
CA ASP A 8 -6.08 -1.67 7.29
C ASP A 8 -4.64 -1.95 6.84
N SER A 9 -4.50 -2.56 5.68
CA SER A 9 -3.18 -2.97 5.16
C SER A 9 -2.33 -1.82 4.61
N HIS A 10 -2.82 -0.58 4.62
CA HIS A 10 -2.06 0.57 4.15
C HIS A 10 -2.61 1.88 4.72
N HIS A 11 -1.88 2.48 5.64
CA HIS A 11 -2.02 3.89 5.98
C HIS A 11 -0.64 4.52 6.17
N HIS A 12 -0.63 5.82 6.47
CA HIS A 12 0.55 6.61 6.74
C HIS A 12 0.36 7.38 8.05
N PHE A 13 1.45 7.56 8.77
CA PHE A 13 1.59 8.51 9.86
C PHE A 13 2.75 9.46 9.56
N TRP A 14 2.61 10.70 10.01
CA TRP A 14 3.70 11.67 10.00
C TRP A 14 3.49 12.73 11.08
N ASP A 15 4.61 13.17 11.64
CA ASP A 15 4.71 14.38 12.45
C ASP A 15 5.53 15.42 11.69
N LEU A 16 4.91 16.54 11.35
CA LEU A 16 5.56 17.62 10.62
C LEU A 16 6.59 18.35 11.49
N ALA A 17 6.48 18.27 12.82
CA ALA A 17 7.46 18.85 13.73
C ALA A 17 8.84 18.17 13.64
N LEU A 18 8.89 16.91 13.17
CA LEU A 18 10.14 16.18 12.93
C LEU A 18 10.92 16.73 11.72
N GLY A 19 10.27 17.47 10.81
CA GLY A 19 10.92 18.05 9.65
C GLY A 19 11.39 17.01 8.62
N TRP A 20 10.75 15.83 8.56
CA TRP A 20 11.14 14.75 7.65
C TRP A 20 10.33 14.67 6.35
N HIS A 21 9.30 15.50 6.18
CA HIS A 21 8.30 15.37 5.11
C HIS A 21 8.26 16.62 4.21
N ASP A 22 9.36 16.91 3.52
CA ASP A 22 9.48 18.08 2.63
C ASP A 22 8.36 18.16 1.59
N TRP A 23 7.86 17.00 1.13
CA TRP A 23 6.78 16.92 0.14
C TRP A 23 5.44 17.48 0.65
N LEU A 24 5.24 17.56 1.98
CA LEU A 24 4.06 18.18 2.59
C LEU A 24 4.28 19.68 2.83
N VAL A 25 5.49 20.12 3.15
CA VAL A 25 5.76 21.51 3.56
C VAL A 25 6.17 22.41 2.39
N GLY A 26 6.70 21.84 1.31
CA GLY A 26 7.17 22.58 0.12
C GLY A 26 6.06 23.09 -0.81
N ASP A 27 6.42 23.54 -2.02
CA ASP A 27 5.43 24.02 -3.00
C ASP A 27 4.49 22.88 -3.43
N PRO A 28 3.16 23.07 -3.39
CA PRO A 28 2.21 22.04 -3.74
C PRO A 28 2.35 21.74 -5.24
N LYS A 29 2.73 20.50 -5.56
CA LYS A 29 2.61 19.97 -6.92
C LYS A 29 1.38 19.08 -6.95
N PRO A 30 0.32 19.46 -7.69
CA PRO A 30 -0.81 18.58 -7.87
C PRO A 30 -0.33 17.24 -8.39
N PHE A 31 -0.63 16.16 -7.66
CA PHE A 31 -0.30 14.80 -8.07
C PHE A 31 -1.58 14.06 -8.41
N LEU A 32 -1.75 12.81 -7.97
CA LEU A 32 -2.85 11.95 -8.42
C LEU A 32 -4.23 12.45 -7.96
N LEU A 33 -4.30 12.96 -6.73
CA LEU A 33 -5.55 13.36 -6.10
C LEU A 33 -5.77 14.88 -6.09
N GLY A 34 -5.08 15.65 -6.92
CA GLY A 34 -5.26 17.10 -7.02
C GLY A 34 -4.43 17.87 -5.99
N ASP A 35 -5.05 18.75 -5.20
CA ASP A 35 -4.38 19.58 -4.21
C ASP A 35 -4.13 18.82 -2.90
N TYR A 36 -2.87 18.80 -2.44
CA TYR A 36 -2.43 18.09 -1.24
C TYR A 36 -2.30 19.01 -0.01
N THR A 37 -2.67 20.30 -0.13
CA THR A 37 -2.55 21.28 0.96
C THR A 37 -3.31 20.87 2.23
N ALA A 38 -4.43 20.15 2.10
CA ALA A 38 -5.18 19.64 3.25
C ALA A 38 -4.43 18.57 4.07
N LEU A 39 -3.36 17.98 3.53
CA LEU A 39 -2.50 17.02 4.22
C LEU A 39 -1.37 17.68 5.02
N ARG A 40 -1.23 19.02 4.96
CA ARG A 40 -0.19 19.80 5.66
C ARG A 40 -0.48 19.99 7.14
N ARG A 41 -0.73 18.87 7.81
CA ARG A 41 -0.96 18.74 9.24
C ARG A 41 -0.37 17.43 9.71
N ASN A 42 -0.16 17.31 11.01
CA ASN A 42 0.19 16.02 11.59
C ASN A 42 -0.90 14.99 11.33
N TYR A 43 -0.50 13.73 11.22
CA TYR A 43 -1.42 12.62 11.20
C TYR A 43 -0.82 11.47 12.02
N LEU A 44 -1.32 11.35 13.24
CA LEU A 44 -0.83 10.46 14.28
C LEU A 44 -1.84 9.34 14.57
N PRO A 45 -1.49 8.33 15.39
CA PRO A 45 -2.42 7.28 15.81
C PRO A 45 -3.80 7.78 16.28
N GLU A 46 -3.86 8.89 17.01
CA GLU A 46 -5.10 9.48 17.52
C GLU A 46 -5.99 10.05 16.40
N ASP A 47 -5.38 10.66 15.38
CA ASP A 47 -6.09 11.18 14.20
C ASP A 47 -6.70 10.03 13.40
N TYR A 48 -5.94 8.95 13.21
CA TYR A 48 -6.44 7.73 12.57
C TYR A 48 -7.63 7.13 13.33
N ARG A 49 -7.55 7.04 14.66
CA ARG A 49 -8.69 6.54 15.47
C ARG A 49 -9.92 7.42 15.35
N THR A 50 -9.73 8.73 15.18
CA THR A 50 -10.81 9.69 14.95
C THR A 50 -11.46 9.45 13.59
N ASP A 51 -10.67 9.31 12.52
CA ASP A 51 -11.19 9.03 11.17
C ASP A 51 -11.88 7.66 11.08
N ALA A 52 -11.29 6.64 11.73
CA ALA A 52 -11.81 5.27 11.78
C ALA A 52 -12.87 5.05 12.85
N PHE A 53 -13.37 6.11 13.50
CA PHE A 53 -14.33 5.99 14.60
C PHE A 53 -15.56 5.18 14.20
N GLY A 54 -15.94 4.22 15.06
CA GLY A 54 -17.07 3.33 14.83
C GLY A 54 -16.80 2.14 13.89
N VAL A 55 -15.56 1.96 13.44
CA VAL A 55 -15.07 0.76 12.75
C VAL A 55 -14.30 -0.12 13.74
N ASP A 56 -14.41 -1.45 13.62
CA ASP A 56 -13.62 -2.38 14.42
C ASP A 56 -12.29 -2.68 13.70
N VAL A 57 -11.33 -1.76 13.84
CA VAL A 57 -9.99 -1.90 13.24
C VAL A 57 -9.17 -2.85 14.11
N LEU A 58 -8.98 -4.07 13.62
CA LEU A 58 -8.23 -5.12 14.32
C LEU A 58 -6.73 -4.82 14.29
N ALA A 59 -6.18 -4.52 13.10
CA ALA A 59 -4.78 -4.23 12.89
C ALA A 59 -4.59 -3.16 11.83
N THR A 60 -3.41 -2.55 11.80
CA THR A 60 -3.00 -1.64 10.75
C THR A 60 -1.56 -1.88 10.31
N VAL A 61 -1.29 -1.57 9.05
CA VAL A 61 0.04 -1.62 8.44
C VAL A 61 0.41 -0.22 7.98
N HIS A 62 1.46 0.34 8.58
CA HIS A 62 2.04 1.60 8.11
C HIS A 62 2.97 1.31 6.93
N VAL A 63 2.85 2.10 5.89
CA VAL A 63 3.76 2.08 4.74
C VAL A 63 4.53 3.41 4.71
N GLU A 64 5.83 3.38 4.41
CA GLU A 64 6.70 4.58 4.37
C GLU A 64 6.00 5.82 3.80
N ALA A 65 6.13 6.95 4.48
CA ALA A 65 5.36 8.15 4.21
C ALA A 65 6.11 9.18 3.37
N GLU A 66 7.02 8.71 2.49
CA GLU A 66 7.86 9.59 1.66
C GLU A 66 8.73 10.54 2.50
N CYS A 67 9.16 10.09 3.68
CA CYS A 67 10.13 10.84 4.47
C CYS A 67 11.44 11.03 3.68
N ILE A 68 12.22 12.05 4.04
CA ILE A 68 13.56 12.27 3.47
C ILE A 68 14.34 10.97 3.54
N ARG A 69 14.94 10.54 2.41
CA ARG A 69 15.45 9.16 2.28
C ARG A 69 16.55 8.79 3.27
N SER A 70 17.33 9.77 3.75
CA SER A 70 18.31 9.55 4.83
C SER A 70 17.69 9.27 6.19
N ARG A 71 16.39 9.52 6.37
CA ARG A 71 15.60 9.31 7.59
C ARG A 71 14.77 8.02 7.56
N ALA A 72 14.90 7.16 6.54
CA ALA A 72 14.08 5.96 6.42
C ALA A 72 14.18 5.01 7.63
N LEU A 73 15.38 4.89 8.23
CA LEU A 73 15.56 4.12 9.48
C LEU A 73 14.96 4.85 10.69
N ASP A 74 15.06 6.18 10.73
CA ASP A 74 14.49 7.01 11.79
C ASP A 74 12.96 6.92 11.79
N GLU A 75 12.31 6.94 10.62
CA GLU A 75 10.88 6.68 10.46
C GLU A 75 10.49 5.30 11.00
N THR A 76 11.27 4.26 10.66
CA THR A 76 10.99 2.89 11.14
C THR A 76 11.08 2.80 12.65
N ARG A 77 12.09 3.44 13.27
CA ARG A 77 12.24 3.54 14.72
C ARG A 77 11.06 4.26 15.36
N TRP A 78 10.72 5.43 14.84
CA TRP A 78 9.62 6.23 15.34
C TRP A 78 8.28 5.48 15.31
N LEU A 79 8.03 4.67 14.28
CA LEU A 79 6.82 3.83 14.22
C LEU A 79 6.78 2.73 15.27
N HIS A 80 7.94 2.22 15.72
CA HIS A 80 7.99 1.29 16.85
C HIS A 80 7.68 2.01 18.16
N GLU A 81 8.17 3.23 18.33
CA GLU A 81 7.81 4.07 19.48
C GLU A 81 6.29 4.36 19.50
N GLN A 82 5.68 4.63 18.33
CA GLN A 82 4.21 4.78 18.22
C GLN A 82 3.47 3.47 18.54
N HIS A 83 4.01 2.32 18.13
CA HIS A 83 3.43 1.03 18.49
C HIS A 83 3.51 0.76 19.99
N GLU A 84 4.62 1.08 20.64
CA GLU A 84 4.81 0.90 22.08
C GLU A 84 3.89 1.83 22.90
N SER A 85 3.70 3.09 22.45
CA SER A 85 2.88 4.07 23.16
C SER A 85 1.37 3.88 22.92
N CYS A 86 1.00 3.55 21.69
CA CYS A 86 -0.39 3.62 21.21
C CYS A 86 -0.91 2.27 20.68
N GLY A 87 -0.08 1.24 20.63
CA GLY A 87 -0.45 -0.09 20.13
C GLY A 87 -0.58 -0.19 18.61
N MET A 88 -0.20 0.83 17.83
CA MET A 88 -0.28 0.82 16.36
C MET A 88 0.92 1.55 15.71
N PRO A 89 1.39 1.10 14.53
CA PRO A 89 0.85 0.02 13.68
C PRO A 89 1.29 -1.38 14.14
N GLN A 90 0.67 -2.45 13.64
CA GLN A 90 1.06 -3.84 13.94
C GLN A 90 2.07 -4.41 12.92
N ALA A 91 2.24 -3.75 11.78
CA ALA A 91 3.33 -4.02 10.85
C ALA A 91 3.82 -2.72 10.19
N VAL A 92 5.09 -2.71 9.82
CA VAL A 92 5.75 -1.60 9.12
C VAL A 92 6.29 -2.09 7.78
N VAL A 93 6.03 -1.30 6.74
CA VAL A 93 6.67 -1.40 5.42
C VAL A 93 7.59 -0.19 5.27
N ALA A 94 8.88 -0.40 5.45
CA ALA A 94 9.87 0.67 5.46
C ALA A 94 10.29 1.10 4.05
N HIS A 95 11.13 2.13 3.96
CA HIS A 95 11.77 2.52 2.71
C HIS A 95 13.22 2.03 2.63
N ALA A 96 13.60 1.47 1.48
CA ALA A 96 14.97 1.47 0.96
C ALA A 96 14.93 1.37 -0.56
N TRP A 97 15.99 1.81 -1.25
CA TRP A 97 16.08 1.68 -2.70
C TRP A 97 16.56 0.29 -3.09
N LEU A 98 15.75 -0.47 -3.84
CA LEU A 98 16.10 -1.85 -4.20
C LEU A 98 17.35 -1.98 -5.08
N HIS A 99 17.76 -0.88 -5.72
CA HIS A 99 18.95 -0.83 -6.57
C HIS A 99 20.16 -0.17 -5.88
N ASP A 100 20.05 0.21 -4.60
CA ASP A 100 21.17 0.82 -3.87
C ASP A 100 22.26 -0.24 -3.60
N PRO A 101 23.53 0.03 -3.94
CA PRO A 101 24.63 -0.90 -3.66
C PRO A 101 24.82 -1.18 -2.16
N ARG A 102 24.31 -0.31 -1.27
CA ARG A 102 24.32 -0.48 0.19
C ARG A 102 23.01 -1.05 0.74
N LEU A 103 22.15 -1.58 -0.11
CA LEU A 103 20.86 -2.12 0.32
C LEU A 103 21.02 -3.15 1.43
N ASP A 104 21.97 -4.08 1.32
CA ASP A 104 22.14 -5.14 2.32
C ASP A 104 22.45 -4.59 3.73
N GLU A 105 23.26 -3.53 3.82
CA GLU A 105 23.53 -2.79 5.07
C GLU A 105 22.25 -2.11 5.60
N GLN A 106 21.48 -1.47 4.72
CA GLN A 106 20.20 -0.85 5.09
C GLN A 106 19.20 -1.88 5.60
N LEU A 107 19.11 -3.05 4.95
CA LEU A 107 18.27 -4.16 5.41
C LEU A 107 18.75 -4.69 6.76
N ALA A 108 20.07 -4.80 7.00
CA ALA A 108 20.60 -5.24 8.28
C ALA A 108 20.25 -4.27 9.42
N ALA A 109 20.30 -2.95 9.17
CA ALA A 109 19.86 -1.95 10.14
C ALA A 109 18.35 -2.04 10.41
N GLN A 110 17.56 -2.18 9.34
CA GLN A 110 16.11 -2.32 9.41
C GLN A 110 15.67 -3.61 10.14
N ALA A 111 16.45 -4.69 10.06
CA ALA A 111 16.12 -5.96 10.70
C ALA A 111 16.12 -5.93 12.23
N GLN A 112 16.64 -4.85 12.84
CA GLN A 112 16.56 -4.63 14.30
C GLN A 112 15.13 -4.34 14.78
N PHE A 113 14.21 -4.04 13.85
CA PHE A 113 12.86 -3.58 14.13
C PHE A 113 11.81 -4.70 13.89
N PRO A 114 11.24 -5.30 14.94
CA PRO A 114 10.46 -6.55 14.84
C PRO A 114 9.09 -6.41 14.17
N LEU A 115 8.55 -5.19 13.99
CA LEU A 115 7.31 -4.96 13.24
C LEU A 115 7.54 -4.89 11.74
N LEU A 116 8.80 -4.82 11.28
CA LEU A 116 9.12 -4.74 9.86
C LEU A 116 8.68 -5.99 9.10
N ARG A 117 8.03 -5.80 7.96
CA ARG A 117 7.51 -6.90 7.12
C ARG A 117 7.86 -6.79 5.65
N GLY A 118 8.37 -5.65 5.21
CA GLY A 118 8.68 -5.42 3.81
C GLY A 118 9.21 -4.03 3.56
N LEU A 119 9.46 -3.75 2.29
CA LEU A 119 9.82 -2.43 1.80
C LEU A 119 8.84 -1.92 0.75
N ARG A 120 8.63 -0.61 0.72
CA ARG A 120 8.14 0.09 -0.46
C ARG A 120 9.32 0.79 -1.13
N SER A 121 9.55 0.43 -2.38
CA SER A 121 10.54 1.05 -3.26
C SER A 121 9.89 1.29 -4.62
N LYS A 122 10.06 2.49 -5.17
CA LYS A 122 9.40 2.92 -6.40
C LYS A 122 10.43 3.03 -7.52
N PRO A 123 10.36 2.19 -8.56
CA PRO A 123 11.31 2.28 -9.66
C PRO A 123 11.11 3.60 -10.43
N LEU A 124 12.12 3.98 -11.19
CA LEU A 124 12.00 5.04 -12.19
C LEU A 124 11.01 4.59 -13.28
N THR A 125 9.99 5.40 -13.54
CA THR A 125 8.91 5.09 -14.48
C THR A 125 8.78 6.18 -15.54
N ALA A 126 8.20 5.82 -16.69
CA ALA A 126 7.77 6.79 -17.70
C ALA A 126 6.63 7.66 -17.15
N GLN A 127 6.54 8.91 -17.62
CA GLN A 127 5.54 9.88 -17.16
C GLN A 127 4.13 9.59 -17.69
N ASP A 128 4.03 8.95 -18.85
CA ASP A 128 2.78 8.61 -19.53
C ASP A 128 2.95 7.29 -20.31
N PRO A 129 1.87 6.63 -20.78
CA PRO A 129 1.95 5.32 -21.43
C PRO A 129 2.61 5.33 -22.82
N HIS A 130 2.79 6.49 -23.45
CA HIS A 130 3.42 6.65 -24.76
C HIS A 130 4.89 7.06 -24.68
N ALA A 131 5.34 7.55 -23.52
CA ALA A 131 6.73 7.87 -23.26
C ALA A 131 7.63 6.61 -23.27
N SER A 132 8.92 6.83 -23.59
CA SER A 132 9.91 5.76 -23.55
C SER A 132 10.10 5.25 -22.12
N ARG A 133 10.08 3.92 -21.95
CA ARG A 133 10.32 3.29 -20.65
C ARG A 133 11.78 3.52 -20.22
N PRO A 134 12.02 4.02 -19.00
CA PRO A 134 13.38 4.15 -18.48
C PRO A 134 14.10 2.81 -18.47
N GLN A 135 15.39 2.83 -18.81
CA GLN A 135 16.27 1.67 -18.75
C GLN A 135 17.46 1.97 -17.85
N GLY A 136 18.06 0.92 -17.27
CA GLY A 136 19.23 1.06 -16.42
C GLY A 136 18.90 1.54 -15.00
N ALA A 137 19.80 2.31 -14.40
CA ALA A 137 19.83 2.60 -12.96
C ALA A 137 18.46 3.04 -12.40
N GLY A 138 17.99 2.32 -11.38
CA GLY A 138 16.74 2.61 -10.67
C GLY A 138 15.45 2.26 -11.41
N SER A 139 15.50 1.85 -12.68
CA SER A 139 14.34 1.30 -13.39
C SER A 139 14.08 -0.16 -12.99
N LEU A 140 12.92 -0.71 -13.40
CA LEU A 140 12.63 -2.14 -13.23
C LEU A 140 13.63 -3.05 -13.97
N THR A 141 14.29 -2.54 -15.01
CA THR A 141 15.29 -3.28 -15.79
C THR A 141 16.69 -3.24 -15.18
N ASP A 142 16.90 -2.51 -14.09
CA ASP A 142 18.17 -2.45 -13.39
C ASP A 142 18.53 -3.82 -12.80
N PRO A 143 19.70 -4.42 -13.13
CA PRO A 143 20.17 -5.65 -12.50
C PRO A 143 20.25 -5.57 -10.98
N ASN A 144 20.57 -4.39 -10.42
CA ASN A 144 20.61 -4.18 -8.98
C ASN A 144 19.21 -4.22 -8.36
N TRP A 145 18.17 -3.76 -9.08
CA TRP A 145 16.79 -3.87 -8.62
C TRP A 145 16.39 -5.34 -8.41
N LEU A 146 16.70 -6.19 -9.40
CA LEU A 146 16.48 -7.63 -9.31
C LEU A 146 17.31 -8.26 -8.18
N ALA A 147 18.54 -7.81 -7.96
CA ALA A 147 19.36 -8.28 -6.84
C ALA A 147 18.72 -7.90 -5.49
N GLY A 148 18.22 -6.67 -5.34
CA GLY A 148 17.53 -6.24 -4.13
C GLY A 148 16.25 -7.01 -3.85
N MET A 149 15.48 -7.34 -4.88
CA MET A 149 14.31 -8.23 -4.75
C MET A 149 14.69 -9.61 -4.18
N ARG A 150 15.82 -10.18 -4.60
CA ARG A 150 16.32 -11.44 -4.04
C ARG A 150 16.74 -11.30 -2.57
N LEU A 151 17.31 -10.16 -2.19
CA LEU A 151 17.66 -9.88 -0.79
C LEU A 151 16.43 -9.80 0.12
N LEU A 152 15.30 -9.27 -0.39
CA LEU A 152 14.02 -9.29 0.32
C LEU A 152 13.46 -10.70 0.44
N ALA A 153 13.47 -11.47 -0.66
CA ALA A 153 12.98 -12.85 -0.66
C ALA A 153 13.74 -13.73 0.34
N ALA A 154 15.07 -13.58 0.41
CA ALA A 154 15.92 -14.30 1.36
C ALA A 154 15.61 -13.99 2.84
N ARG A 155 14.94 -12.87 3.13
CA ARG A 155 14.55 -12.42 4.47
C ARG A 155 13.06 -12.65 4.78
N ASP A 156 12.31 -13.26 3.86
CA ASP A 156 10.84 -13.31 3.87
C ASP A 156 10.20 -11.90 4.01
N TRP A 157 10.83 -10.87 3.45
CA TRP A 157 10.29 -9.51 3.43
C TRP A 157 9.49 -9.27 2.14
N SER A 158 8.38 -8.53 2.23
CA SER A 158 7.57 -8.20 1.06
C SER A 158 8.12 -7.00 0.30
N TRP A 159 7.77 -6.91 -0.99
CA TRP A 159 7.84 -5.67 -1.74
C TRP A 159 6.43 -5.13 -1.98
N ASP A 160 6.16 -3.94 -1.45
CA ASP A 160 4.95 -3.18 -1.74
C ASP A 160 5.15 -2.44 -3.07
N LEU A 161 4.72 -3.07 -4.16
CA LEU A 161 4.90 -2.62 -5.54
C LEU A 161 3.98 -1.41 -5.82
N ARG A 162 4.58 -0.31 -6.27
CA ARG A 162 3.84 0.87 -6.75
C ARG A 162 4.47 1.42 -8.02
N VAL A 163 3.77 1.24 -9.14
CA VAL A 163 4.08 1.80 -10.45
C VAL A 163 2.79 2.25 -11.14
N PRO A 164 2.83 3.21 -12.09
CA PRO A 164 1.68 3.52 -12.93
C PRO A 164 1.17 2.28 -13.69
N PHE A 165 -0.12 2.25 -14.02
CA PHE A 165 -0.75 1.05 -14.60
C PHE A 165 -0.09 0.56 -15.91
N TRP A 166 0.55 1.45 -16.67
CA TRP A 166 1.29 1.11 -17.89
C TRP A 166 2.63 0.39 -17.68
N HIS A 167 3.10 0.27 -16.43
CA HIS A 167 4.29 -0.50 -16.05
C HIS A 167 3.96 -1.83 -15.36
N LEU A 168 2.68 -2.19 -15.17
CA LEU A 168 2.32 -3.41 -14.44
C LEU A 168 2.77 -4.70 -15.15
N GLU A 169 2.70 -4.76 -16.48
CA GLU A 169 3.22 -5.89 -17.25
C GLU A 169 4.75 -6.00 -17.14
N GLU A 170 5.46 -4.87 -17.10
CA GLU A 170 6.90 -4.84 -16.88
C GLU A 170 7.27 -5.31 -15.46
N ALA A 171 6.50 -4.88 -14.46
CA ALA A 171 6.67 -5.34 -13.09
C ALA A 171 6.46 -6.86 -12.99
N ALA A 172 5.44 -7.42 -13.65
CA ALA A 172 5.20 -8.86 -13.69
C ALA A 172 6.41 -9.64 -14.22
N ILE A 173 7.03 -9.18 -15.32
CA ILE A 173 8.21 -9.82 -15.92
C ILE A 173 9.38 -9.91 -14.92
N ILE A 174 9.57 -8.89 -14.09
CA ILE A 174 10.68 -8.86 -13.13
C ILE A 174 10.34 -9.66 -11.86
N VAL A 175 9.10 -9.60 -11.39
CA VAL A 175 8.64 -10.41 -10.25
C VAL A 175 8.69 -11.91 -10.55
N GLU A 176 8.38 -12.32 -11.79
CA GLU A 176 8.51 -13.71 -12.24
C GLU A 176 9.92 -14.29 -12.05
N LYS A 177 10.96 -13.44 -12.06
CA LYS A 177 12.36 -13.86 -11.86
C LYS A 177 12.74 -14.13 -10.40
N VAL A 178 11.84 -13.83 -9.45
CA VAL A 178 12.02 -14.07 -8.01
C VAL A 178 10.71 -14.66 -7.43
N PRO A 179 10.33 -15.89 -7.83
CA PRO A 179 9.04 -16.48 -7.46
C PRO A 179 8.86 -16.69 -5.96
N GLU A 180 9.94 -16.62 -5.17
CA GLU A 180 9.91 -16.70 -3.72
C GLU A 180 9.45 -15.40 -3.05
N LEU A 181 9.60 -14.25 -3.73
CA LEU A 181 9.29 -12.93 -3.18
C LEU A 181 7.77 -12.75 -2.99
N ARG A 182 7.37 -12.30 -1.81
CA ARG A 182 6.01 -11.78 -1.57
C ARG A 182 5.91 -10.37 -2.14
N VAL A 183 4.92 -10.15 -3.00
CA VAL A 183 4.66 -8.83 -3.57
C VAL A 183 3.21 -8.46 -3.33
N VAL A 184 2.96 -7.21 -2.98
CA VAL A 184 1.60 -6.67 -2.96
C VAL A 184 1.56 -5.44 -3.83
N LEU A 185 0.65 -5.45 -4.79
CA LEU A 185 0.38 -4.30 -5.64
C LEU A 185 -0.42 -3.27 -4.85
N ASN A 186 0.14 -2.07 -4.72
CA ASN A 186 -0.54 -0.95 -4.08
C ASN A 186 -1.65 -0.40 -4.97
N HIS A 187 -2.66 0.20 -4.33
CA HIS A 187 -3.58 1.16 -4.97
C HIS A 187 -4.39 0.62 -6.12
N THR A 188 -4.77 -0.66 -6.05
CA THR A 188 -5.55 -1.34 -7.09
C THR A 188 -4.85 -1.28 -8.46
N GLY A 189 -3.52 -1.09 -8.50
CA GLY A 189 -2.78 -0.88 -9.75
C GLY A 189 -2.95 0.50 -10.37
N LEU A 190 -3.38 1.51 -9.60
CA LEU A 190 -3.58 2.90 -10.03
C LEU A 190 -4.44 3.05 -11.30
N PRO A 191 -5.69 2.57 -11.30
CA PRO A 191 -6.57 2.60 -12.47
C PRO A 191 -7.16 4.01 -12.72
N TRP A 192 -6.34 5.06 -12.75
CA TRP A 192 -6.80 6.45 -12.79
C TRP A 192 -7.37 6.88 -14.15
N ASP A 193 -7.01 6.19 -15.23
CA ASP A 193 -7.64 6.35 -16.53
C ASP A 193 -8.83 5.39 -16.61
N ARG A 194 -10.03 5.96 -16.43
CA ARG A 194 -11.30 5.22 -16.43
C ARG A 194 -11.89 5.02 -17.82
N SER A 195 -11.21 5.42 -18.89
CA SER A 195 -11.64 5.11 -20.26
C SER A 195 -11.51 3.61 -20.55
N GLU A 196 -12.21 3.10 -21.56
CA GLU A 196 -12.05 1.69 -21.96
C GLU A 196 -10.61 1.36 -22.32
N ALA A 197 -9.90 2.25 -23.03
CA ALA A 197 -8.51 2.04 -23.40
C ALA A 197 -7.57 1.99 -22.18
N GLY A 198 -7.76 2.90 -21.21
CA GLY A 198 -7.02 2.92 -19.95
C GLY A 198 -7.28 1.67 -19.12
N LEU A 199 -8.55 1.27 -18.98
CA LEU A 199 -8.93 0.07 -18.25
C LEU A 199 -8.49 -1.21 -18.96
N ASP A 200 -8.46 -1.26 -20.29
CA ASP A 200 -7.91 -2.37 -21.06
C ASP A 200 -6.42 -2.58 -20.75
N GLN A 201 -5.65 -1.50 -20.73
CA GLN A 201 -4.22 -1.56 -20.39
C GLN A 201 -4.00 -1.95 -18.93
N TRP A 202 -4.76 -1.35 -18.01
CA TRP A 202 -4.76 -1.74 -16.60
C TRP A 202 -5.09 -3.22 -16.43
N ARG A 203 -6.15 -3.73 -17.08
CA ARG A 203 -6.55 -5.16 -17.03
C ARG A 203 -5.43 -6.08 -17.50
N LYS A 204 -4.71 -5.75 -18.57
CA LYS A 204 -3.55 -6.53 -19.05
C LYS A 204 -2.49 -6.65 -17.96
N GLY A 205 -2.12 -5.52 -17.37
CA GLY A 205 -1.17 -5.45 -16.26
C GLY A 205 -1.59 -6.22 -15.03
N MET A 206 -2.83 -6.03 -14.59
CA MET A 206 -3.41 -6.74 -13.44
C MET A 206 -3.41 -8.26 -13.67
N ARG A 207 -3.82 -8.72 -14.85
CA ARG A 207 -3.81 -10.16 -15.19
C ARG A 207 -2.40 -10.72 -15.27
N ALA A 208 -1.42 -9.96 -15.76
CA ALA A 208 -0.03 -10.39 -15.80
C ALA A 208 0.51 -10.62 -14.38
N LEU A 209 0.25 -9.69 -13.45
CA LEU A 209 0.63 -9.82 -12.05
C LEU A 209 -0.13 -10.97 -11.35
N ALA A 210 -1.43 -11.11 -11.59
CA ALA A 210 -2.25 -12.13 -10.94
C ALA A 210 -1.90 -13.58 -11.33
N ARG A 211 -1.17 -13.79 -12.44
CA ARG A 211 -0.60 -15.11 -12.79
C ARG A 211 0.49 -15.57 -11.81
N LEU A 212 1.08 -14.65 -11.07
CA LEU A 212 2.14 -14.93 -10.11
C LEU A 212 1.51 -15.18 -8.72
N PRO A 213 1.65 -16.40 -8.16
CA PRO A 213 0.85 -16.83 -6.99
C PRO A 213 1.20 -16.07 -5.70
N LYS A 214 2.40 -15.48 -5.60
CA LYS A 214 2.84 -14.67 -4.45
C LYS A 214 2.54 -13.17 -4.60
N VAL A 215 1.80 -12.77 -5.63
CA VAL A 215 1.37 -11.39 -5.84
C VAL A 215 -0.06 -11.19 -5.34
N PHE A 216 -0.21 -10.24 -4.41
CA PHE A 216 -1.47 -9.81 -3.82
C PHE A 216 -1.83 -8.40 -4.32
N CYS A 217 -3.05 -7.94 -4.07
CA CYS A 217 -3.55 -6.63 -4.47
C CYS A 217 -4.21 -5.89 -3.30
N LYS A 218 -3.79 -4.66 -3.03
CA LYS A 218 -4.46 -3.74 -2.11
C LYS A 218 -5.58 -2.99 -2.81
N ILE A 219 -6.81 -3.15 -2.33
CA ILE A 219 -7.97 -2.38 -2.79
C ILE A 219 -7.95 -1.03 -2.06
N SER A 220 -7.35 -0.04 -2.70
CA SER A 220 -7.10 1.30 -2.16
C SER A 220 -6.92 2.34 -3.26
N GLU A 221 -6.85 3.63 -2.88
CA GLU A 221 -6.54 4.76 -3.78
C GLU A 221 -7.42 4.80 -5.03
N LEU A 222 -8.74 4.80 -4.78
CA LEU A 222 -9.78 4.79 -5.79
C LEU A 222 -10.21 6.21 -6.23
N GLY A 223 -9.70 7.24 -5.56
CA GLY A 223 -10.01 8.64 -5.85
C GLY A 223 -9.48 9.10 -7.21
N LEU A 224 -10.19 10.05 -7.82
CA LEU A 224 -9.80 10.67 -9.10
C LEU A 224 -9.75 12.19 -8.94
N MET A 225 -8.79 12.84 -9.60
CA MET A 225 -8.55 14.28 -9.44
C MET A 225 -9.78 15.16 -9.74
N HIS A 226 -10.56 14.82 -10.75
CA HIS A 226 -11.64 15.68 -11.24
C HIS A 226 -13.02 15.02 -11.13
N GLN A 227 -13.16 13.99 -10.30
CA GLN A 227 -14.42 13.28 -10.12
C GLN A 227 -14.70 13.05 -8.64
N ALA A 228 -15.99 13.05 -8.29
CA ALA A 228 -16.43 12.68 -6.96
C ALA A 228 -16.15 11.20 -6.70
N TRP A 229 -15.78 10.88 -5.46
CA TRP A 229 -15.71 9.50 -5.03
C TRP A 229 -17.12 8.97 -4.81
N THR A 230 -17.55 8.00 -5.62
CA THR A 230 -18.84 7.33 -5.47
C THR A 230 -18.68 5.82 -5.54
N ILE A 231 -19.72 5.11 -5.10
CA ILE A 231 -19.73 3.65 -5.19
C ILE A 231 -19.80 3.23 -6.66
N GLU A 232 -20.63 3.91 -7.45
CA GLU A 232 -20.87 3.63 -8.86
C GLU A 232 -19.61 3.79 -9.70
N SER A 233 -18.84 4.86 -9.49
CA SER A 233 -17.63 5.15 -10.29
C SER A 233 -16.48 4.17 -10.01
N ASN A 234 -16.47 3.56 -8.82
CA ASN A 234 -15.39 2.67 -8.39
C ASN A 234 -15.77 1.19 -8.41
N ARG A 235 -17.07 0.85 -8.45
CA ARG A 235 -17.55 -0.54 -8.39
C ARG A 235 -16.86 -1.43 -9.42
N ARG A 236 -16.82 -0.98 -10.68
CA ARG A 236 -16.24 -1.74 -11.78
C ARG A 236 -14.80 -2.16 -11.49
N VAL A 237 -13.93 -1.23 -11.11
CA VAL A 237 -12.51 -1.55 -10.91
C VAL A 237 -12.23 -2.35 -9.65
N VAL A 238 -13.05 -2.19 -8.61
CA VAL A 238 -12.95 -3.00 -7.40
C VAL A 238 -13.36 -4.44 -7.72
N GLN A 239 -14.50 -4.63 -8.39
CA GLN A 239 -14.98 -5.96 -8.78
C GLN A 239 -14.02 -6.63 -9.76
N GLU A 240 -13.58 -5.95 -10.82
CA GLU A 240 -12.62 -6.51 -11.78
C GLU A 240 -11.27 -6.87 -11.11
N ALA A 241 -10.78 -6.07 -10.15
CA ALA A 241 -9.56 -6.39 -9.42
C ALA A 241 -9.71 -7.67 -8.59
N VAL A 242 -10.84 -7.83 -7.89
CA VAL A 242 -11.14 -9.04 -7.11
C VAL A 242 -11.35 -10.24 -8.03
N GLU A 243 -12.04 -10.09 -9.16
CA GLU A 243 -12.21 -11.17 -10.15
C GLU A 243 -10.87 -11.63 -10.75
N ILE A 244 -9.93 -10.70 -10.96
CA ILE A 244 -8.62 -11.00 -11.55
C ILE A 244 -7.70 -11.72 -10.55
N PHE A 245 -7.64 -11.25 -9.30
CA PHE A 245 -6.74 -11.79 -8.29
C PHE A 245 -7.34 -12.95 -7.49
N GLY A 246 -8.66 -13.01 -7.38
CA GLY A 246 -9.36 -13.83 -6.40
C GLY A 246 -9.47 -13.11 -5.04
N PRO A 247 -10.57 -13.31 -4.28
CA PRO A 247 -10.75 -12.71 -2.97
C PRO A 247 -9.65 -13.08 -1.98
N GLU A 248 -9.02 -14.25 -2.12
CA GLU A 248 -7.91 -14.76 -1.29
C GLU A 248 -6.57 -14.03 -1.51
N ARG A 249 -6.48 -13.14 -2.52
CA ARG A 249 -5.30 -12.32 -2.79
C ARG A 249 -5.58 -10.82 -2.84
N CYS A 250 -6.77 -10.39 -2.45
CA CYS A 250 -7.13 -8.99 -2.30
C CYS A 250 -7.15 -8.58 -0.82
N MET A 251 -6.74 -7.36 -0.48
CA MET A 251 -6.83 -6.84 0.89
C MET A 251 -7.30 -5.39 0.92
N PHE A 252 -8.15 -5.03 1.89
CA PHE A 252 -8.54 -3.64 2.11
C PHE A 252 -7.34 -2.80 2.54
N ALA A 253 -7.25 -1.59 2.00
CA ALA A 253 -6.27 -0.58 2.39
C ALA A 253 -6.93 0.80 2.29
N SER A 254 -6.82 1.62 3.33
CA SER A 254 -7.45 2.94 3.32
C SER A 254 -6.64 3.94 2.51
N ASN A 255 -5.31 3.85 2.59
CA ASN A 255 -4.35 4.88 2.21
C ASN A 255 -4.57 6.22 2.95
N PHE A 256 -5.13 6.16 4.16
CA PHE A 256 -5.27 7.35 4.99
C PHE A 256 -3.91 7.87 5.47
N PRO A 257 -3.75 9.20 5.61
CA PRO A 257 -4.77 10.23 5.39
C PRO A 257 -4.85 10.71 3.93
N VAL A 258 -4.03 10.21 3.02
CA VAL A 258 -4.00 10.70 1.62
C VAL A 258 -5.35 10.54 0.93
N ALA A 259 -6.03 9.40 1.13
CA ALA A 259 -7.39 9.18 0.60
C ALA A 259 -8.44 10.16 1.15
N SER A 260 -8.19 10.83 2.29
CA SER A 260 -9.10 11.83 2.87
C SER A 260 -9.31 13.05 1.97
N LEU A 261 -8.43 13.25 0.97
CA LEU A 261 -8.61 14.26 -0.08
C LEU A 261 -9.86 14.00 -0.95
N ARG A 262 -10.38 12.77 -0.96
CA ARG A 262 -11.47 12.34 -1.84
C ARG A 262 -12.63 11.66 -1.12
N VAL A 263 -12.38 10.99 0.01
CA VAL A 263 -13.39 10.19 0.70
C VAL A 263 -13.06 10.07 2.18
N ALA A 264 -14.06 10.10 3.06
CA ALA A 264 -13.87 9.82 4.48
C ALA A 264 -13.65 8.31 4.75
N TYR A 265 -12.89 7.96 5.79
CA TYR A 265 -12.44 6.58 6.04
C TYR A 265 -13.61 5.59 6.07
N ARG A 266 -14.62 5.90 6.89
CA ARG A 266 -15.81 5.05 7.03
C ARG A 266 -16.62 4.96 5.73
N ALA A 267 -16.71 6.06 4.96
CA ALA A 267 -17.39 6.05 3.68
C ALA A 267 -16.66 5.17 2.65
N GLN A 268 -15.33 5.21 2.65
CA GLN A 268 -14.49 4.37 1.79
C GLN A 268 -14.67 2.89 2.14
N LEU A 269 -14.54 2.53 3.42
CA LEU A 269 -14.68 1.15 3.90
C LEU A 269 -16.07 0.58 3.58
N LEU A 270 -17.13 1.31 3.93
CA LEU A 270 -18.50 0.87 3.67
C LEU A 270 -18.81 0.82 2.17
N GLY A 271 -18.28 1.75 1.38
CA GLY A 271 -18.46 1.74 -0.06
C GLY A 271 -17.76 0.56 -0.73
N ILE A 272 -16.51 0.24 -0.34
CA ILE A 272 -15.83 -0.97 -0.82
C ILE A 272 -16.59 -2.22 -0.38
N SER A 273 -17.04 -2.29 0.87
CA SER A 273 -17.89 -3.40 1.34
C SER A 273 -19.19 -3.53 0.54
N ASN A 274 -19.81 -2.43 0.13
CA ASN A 274 -21.00 -2.42 -0.72
C ASN A 274 -20.71 -2.90 -2.16
N MET A 275 -19.50 -2.63 -2.69
CA MET A 275 -19.09 -3.12 -4.01
C MET A 275 -18.94 -4.65 -4.04
N LEU A 276 -18.70 -5.26 -2.87
CA LEU A 276 -18.36 -6.68 -2.71
C LEU A 276 -19.50 -7.53 -2.11
N THR A 277 -20.75 -7.06 -2.16
CA THR A 277 -21.91 -7.79 -1.61
C THR A 277 -22.27 -9.08 -2.34
N HIS A 278 -21.71 -9.31 -3.53
CA HIS A 278 -21.87 -10.54 -4.30
C HIS A 278 -20.97 -11.68 -3.79
N LEU A 279 -19.96 -11.37 -2.99
CA LEU A 279 -19.08 -12.34 -2.35
C LEU A 279 -19.71 -12.91 -1.08
N ASN A 280 -19.37 -14.15 -0.75
CA ASN A 280 -19.79 -14.77 0.50
C ASN A 280 -19.02 -14.21 1.70
N GLU A 281 -19.45 -14.58 2.91
CA GLU A 281 -18.87 -14.06 4.15
C GLU A 281 -17.37 -14.38 4.31
N SER A 282 -16.95 -15.60 3.94
CA SER A 282 -15.55 -16.02 4.02
C SER A 282 -14.67 -15.20 3.07
N GLU A 283 -15.10 -15.04 1.83
CA GLU A 283 -14.37 -14.25 0.82
C GLU A 283 -14.25 -12.77 1.24
N ARG A 284 -15.32 -12.20 1.79
CA ARG A 284 -15.28 -10.84 2.35
C ARG A 284 -14.33 -10.78 3.54
N ARG A 285 -14.33 -11.77 4.43
CA ARG A 285 -13.42 -11.83 5.57
C ARG A 285 -11.96 -11.95 5.13
N ASP A 286 -11.67 -12.65 4.04
CA ASP A 286 -10.33 -12.69 3.45
C ASP A 286 -9.87 -11.31 3.02
N ILE A 287 -10.72 -10.57 2.30
CA ILE A 287 -10.41 -9.22 1.82
C ILE A 287 -10.25 -8.22 2.98
N PHE A 288 -11.15 -8.24 3.95
CA PHE A 288 -11.13 -7.24 5.03
C PHE A 288 -10.18 -7.59 6.18
N VAL A 289 -9.82 -8.85 6.38
CA VAL A 289 -9.08 -9.28 7.58
C VAL A 289 -7.95 -10.27 7.25
N ASN A 290 -8.28 -11.46 6.75
CA ASN A 290 -7.34 -12.60 6.83
C ASN A 290 -6.12 -12.42 5.93
N ASN A 291 -6.28 -11.87 4.73
CA ASN A 291 -5.20 -11.76 3.76
C ASN A 291 -4.10 -10.81 4.25
N ALA A 292 -4.47 -9.68 4.85
CA ALA A 292 -3.49 -8.74 5.40
C ALA A 292 -2.72 -9.36 6.59
N ILE A 293 -3.42 -10.07 7.48
CA ILE A 293 -2.79 -10.78 8.61
C ILE A 293 -1.78 -11.81 8.11
N SER A 294 -2.18 -12.64 7.14
CA SER A 294 -1.36 -13.70 6.57
C SER A 294 -0.17 -13.13 5.79
N PHE A 295 -0.40 -12.18 4.88
CA PHE A 295 0.62 -11.60 4.01
C PHE A 295 1.69 -10.87 4.82
N TYR A 296 1.29 -10.05 5.79
CA TYR A 296 2.21 -9.30 6.64
C TYR A 296 2.62 -10.06 7.90
N ARG A 297 2.24 -11.33 8.09
CA ARG A 297 2.58 -12.13 9.28
C ARG A 297 2.33 -11.35 10.58
N ILE A 298 1.15 -10.74 10.65
CA ILE A 298 0.71 -10.02 11.84
C ILE A 298 0.36 -11.08 12.88
N LYS A 299 0.91 -10.95 14.09
CA LYS A 299 0.59 -11.92 15.15
C LYS A 299 -0.89 -11.81 15.50
N PRO A 300 -1.63 -12.93 15.63
CA PRO A 300 -3.04 -12.91 16.00
C PRO A 300 -3.25 -12.18 17.33
N PHE A 301 -4.28 -11.36 17.41
CA PHE A 301 -4.70 -10.71 18.65
C PHE A 301 -5.14 -11.79 19.64
N CYS A 302 -4.35 -12.02 20.70
CA CYS A 302 -4.90 -12.69 21.87
C CYS A 302 -5.92 -11.72 22.49
N LYS A 303 -7.21 -12.03 22.42
CA LYS A 303 -8.30 -11.28 23.10
C LYS A 303 -8.16 -11.25 24.64
N LEU A 304 -7.03 -11.67 25.22
CA LEU A 304 -6.86 -11.87 26.65
C LEU A 304 -6.39 -10.62 27.43
N ASP A 305 -6.00 -9.53 26.77
CA ASP A 305 -5.43 -8.34 27.44
C ASP A 305 -6.33 -7.08 27.50
N GLN A 306 -7.63 -7.18 27.18
CA GLN A 306 -8.58 -6.07 27.43
C GLN A 306 -9.13 -6.06 28.86
N ARG A 307 -8.27 -6.28 29.86
CA ARG A 307 -8.61 -6.07 31.27
C ARG A 307 -7.66 -5.06 31.91
N HIS A 308 -7.77 -3.80 31.54
CA HIS A 308 -7.34 -2.67 32.37
C HIS A 308 -8.31 -1.50 32.18
#